data_AF-C7AIN2-F1
#
_entry.id   AF-C7AIN2-F1
#
_cell.length_a   1.000
_cell.length_b   1.000
_cell.length_c   1.000
_cell.angle_alpha   90.00
_cell.angle_beta   90.00
_cell.angle_gamma   90.00
#
_symmetry.space_group_name_H-M   'P 1'
#
loop_
_entity.id
_entity.type
_entity.pdbx_description
1 polymer ?
#
loop_
_entity_poly.entity_id
_entity_poly.type
_entity_poly.pdbx_seq_one_letter_code
_entity_poly.pdbx_strand_id
1 'polypeptide(L)'
;AIVRMGIYLGCKVYLIHEGYQGMIDGEQNFKLATWTSVSGIVGLGGTVIGSARSSEFRERSGRLKAAKNLAKAGINSLVCIGGDGTLTGADLFKKEWKSLLDELLEKKELTNDEFENNKYLNIVGIVGSIDNDFCGTDMTVGTNSALHRIIEAIDAIVTTAFSHQRCFV
;
A
#
# COMPACT_ATOMS: atom_id res chain seq x y z
N ALA A 1 -6.33 11.46 1.27
CA ALA A 1 -5.75 12.45 0.34
C ALA A 1 -5.81 11.98 -1.11
N ILE A 2 -5.15 10.86 -1.45
CA ILE A 2 -5.00 10.34 -2.83
C ILE A 2 -6.33 10.26 -3.59
N VAL A 3 -7.36 9.61 -3.01
CA VAL A 3 -8.67 9.47 -3.66
C VAL A 3 -9.29 10.82 -4.02
N ARG A 4 -9.32 11.77 -3.08
CA ARG A 4 -9.93 13.09 -3.32
C ARG A 4 -9.16 13.89 -4.36
N MET A 5 -7.83 13.85 -4.32
CA MET A 5 -7.00 14.55 -5.30
C MET A 5 -7.11 13.93 -6.69
N GLY A 6 -7.11 12.59 -6.79
CA GLY A 6 -7.29 11.89 -8.05
C GLY A 6 -8.64 12.21 -8.69
N ILE A 7 -9.73 12.16 -7.91
CA ILE A 7 -11.07 12.55 -8.40
C ILE A 7 -11.10 14.02 -8.82
N TYR A 8 -10.47 14.92 -8.04
CA TYR A 8 -10.38 16.34 -8.38
C TYR A 8 -9.67 16.60 -9.71
N LEU A 9 -8.62 15.82 -10.02
CA LEU A 9 -7.90 15.87 -11.30
C LEU A 9 -8.62 15.11 -12.44
N GLY A 10 -9.80 14.55 -12.20
CA GLY A 10 -10.56 13.78 -13.19
C GLY A 10 -10.09 12.34 -13.39
N CYS A 11 -9.22 11.82 -12.52
CA CYS A 11 -8.75 10.44 -12.56
C CYS A 11 -9.76 9.49 -11.90
N LYS A 12 -9.85 8.26 -12.42
CA LYS A 12 -10.51 7.15 -11.72
C LYS A 12 -9.53 6.55 -10.72
N VAL A 13 -9.94 6.41 -9.47
CA VAL A 13 -9.10 5.86 -8.40
C VAL A 13 -9.71 4.55 -7.92
N TYR A 14 -8.91 3.50 -7.86
CA TYR A 14 -9.32 2.20 -7.32
C TYR A 14 -8.64 1.96 -5.97
N LEU A 15 -9.40 1.45 -5.01
CA LEU A 15 -8.91 0.93 -3.75
C LEU A 15 -8.60 -0.55 -3.93
N ILE A 16 -7.36 -0.94 -3.65
CA ILE A 16 -6.93 -2.34 -3.64
C ILE A 16 -6.98 -2.82 -2.19
N HIS A 17 -7.90 -3.74 -1.91
CA HIS A 17 -8.03 -4.33 -0.57
C HIS A 17 -6.91 -5.34 -0.29
N GLU A 18 -6.56 -5.56 0.97
CA GLU A 18 -5.58 -6.56 1.40
C GLU A 18 -4.17 -6.43 0.77
N GLY A 19 -3.79 -5.20 0.38
CA GLY A 19 -2.44 -4.90 -0.12
C GLY A 19 -2.06 -5.71 -1.37
N TYR A 20 -0.86 -6.31 -1.36
CA TYR A 20 -0.38 -7.11 -2.50
C TYR A 20 -1.21 -8.37 -2.72
N GLN A 21 -1.80 -8.95 -1.68
CA GLN A 21 -2.62 -10.14 -1.84
C GLN A 21 -3.85 -9.83 -2.70
N GLY A 22 -4.55 -8.73 -2.41
CA GLY A 22 -5.71 -8.36 -3.21
C GLY A 22 -5.35 -8.00 -4.66
N MET A 23 -4.13 -7.53 -4.91
CA MET A 23 -3.62 -7.31 -6.26
C MET A 23 -3.47 -8.61 -7.05
N ILE A 24 -3.03 -9.69 -6.40
CA ILE A 24 -2.90 -11.03 -6.98
C ILE A 24 -4.27 -11.69 -7.16
N ASP A 25 -5.14 -11.53 -6.17
CA ASP A 25 -6.46 -12.13 -6.14
C ASP A 25 -7.37 -11.56 -7.24
N GLY A 26 -7.25 -10.27 -7.57
CA GLY A 26 -7.87 -9.66 -8.76
C GLY A 26 -9.08 -8.76 -8.50
N GLU A 27 -9.97 -8.66 -9.49
CA GLU A 27 -11.04 -7.64 -9.58
C GLU A 27 -11.94 -7.53 -8.34
N GLN A 28 -12.20 -8.63 -7.64
CA GLN A 28 -13.01 -8.62 -6.42
C GLN A 28 -12.44 -7.72 -5.31
N ASN A 29 -11.14 -7.47 -5.34
CA ASN A 29 -10.45 -6.60 -4.39
C ASN A 29 -10.22 -5.19 -4.92
N PHE A 30 -10.59 -4.91 -6.19
CA PHE A 30 -10.47 -3.59 -6.80
C PHE A 30 -11.81 -2.86 -6.70
N LYS A 31 -11.90 -1.92 -5.75
CA LYS A 31 -13.13 -1.14 -5.57
C LYS A 31 -12.93 0.28 -6.09
N LEU A 32 -13.78 0.69 -7.03
CA LEU A 32 -13.78 2.06 -7.52
C LEU A 32 -14.10 3.02 -6.34
N ALA A 33 -13.19 3.95 -6.08
CA ALA A 33 -13.33 4.92 -5.02
C ALA A 33 -14.26 6.06 -5.47
N THR A 34 -15.08 6.54 -4.54
CA THR A 34 -15.93 7.71 -4.73
C THR A 34 -15.55 8.78 -3.71
N TRP A 35 -16.11 9.98 -3.86
CA TRP A 35 -15.88 11.04 -2.86
C TRP A 35 -16.34 10.63 -1.46
N THR A 36 -17.45 9.90 -1.39
CA THR A 36 -18.05 9.41 -0.14
C THR A 36 -17.30 8.22 0.45
N SER A 37 -16.64 7.38 -0.36
CA SER A 37 -15.94 6.17 0.11
C SER A 37 -14.78 6.46 1.06
N VAL A 38 -14.26 7.69 1.10
CA VAL A 38 -13.18 8.13 1.99
C VAL A 38 -13.63 9.18 3.01
N SER A 39 -14.92 9.32 3.25
CA SER A 39 -15.45 10.23 4.27
C SER A 39 -15.41 9.58 5.66
N GLY A 40 -15.10 10.36 6.68
CA GLY A 40 -15.05 9.88 8.07
C GLY A 40 -13.82 9.05 8.45
N ILE A 41 -12.91 8.76 7.51
CA ILE A 41 -11.76 7.86 7.78
C ILE A 41 -10.57 8.55 8.45
N VAL A 42 -10.53 9.89 8.51
CA VAL A 42 -9.36 10.65 8.99
C VAL A 42 -9.07 10.42 10.48
N GLY A 43 -10.11 10.17 11.28
CA GLY A 43 -9.96 9.89 12.71
C GLY A 43 -9.78 8.40 13.05
N LEU A 44 -9.78 7.51 12.05
CA LEU A 44 -9.65 6.08 12.28
C LEU A 44 -8.18 5.66 12.25
N GLY A 45 -7.80 4.78 13.18
CA GLY A 45 -6.51 4.10 13.15
C GLY A 45 -6.48 2.94 12.15
N GLY A 46 -5.28 2.55 11.72
CA GLY A 46 -5.07 1.44 10.78
C GLY A 46 -5.47 1.78 9.34
N THR A 47 -5.74 0.75 8.53
CA THR A 47 -6.12 0.90 7.12
C THR A 47 -7.55 0.39 6.88
N VAL A 48 -8.41 1.25 6.33
CA VAL A 48 -9.81 0.89 6.00
C VAL A 48 -9.88 -0.14 4.86
N ILE A 49 -8.82 -0.24 4.07
CA ILE A 49 -8.70 -1.19 2.95
C ILE A 49 -7.99 -2.50 3.33
N GLY A 50 -7.59 -2.66 4.59
CA GLY A 50 -6.82 -3.82 5.05
C GLY A 50 -5.35 -3.76 4.67
N SER A 51 -4.59 -4.72 5.16
CA SER A 51 -3.17 -4.91 4.83
C SER A 51 -2.80 -6.37 5.06
N ALA A 52 -2.58 -7.13 3.98
CA ALA A 52 -2.14 -8.51 4.09
C ALA A 52 -0.68 -8.66 3.67
N ARG A 53 0.05 -9.50 4.40
CA ARG A 53 1.37 -9.98 3.96
C ARG A 53 1.13 -11.02 2.86
N SER A 54 1.76 -10.83 1.70
CA SER A 54 1.71 -11.79 0.60
C SER A 54 3.09 -12.40 0.37
N SER A 55 3.24 -13.69 0.65
CA SER A 55 4.43 -14.45 0.25
C SER A 55 4.47 -14.67 -1.26
N GLU A 56 3.30 -14.84 -1.88
CA GLU A 56 3.17 -15.08 -3.33
C GLU A 56 3.70 -13.89 -4.16
N PHE A 57 3.55 -12.65 -3.68
CA PHE A 57 4.12 -11.47 -4.35
C PHE A 57 5.65 -11.45 -4.38
N ARG A 58 6.33 -12.21 -3.51
CA ARG A 58 7.78 -12.37 -3.56
C ARG A 58 8.23 -13.21 -4.75
N GLU A 59 7.35 -14.08 -5.23
CA GLU A 59 7.60 -14.89 -6.42
C GLU A 59 7.18 -14.15 -7.69
N ARG A 60 7.89 -14.42 -8.78
CA ARG A 60 7.58 -13.84 -10.10
C ARG A 60 6.19 -14.28 -10.59
N SER A 61 5.75 -15.49 -10.23
CA SER A 61 4.42 -16.03 -10.52
C SER A 61 3.30 -15.15 -9.95
N GLY A 62 3.42 -14.73 -8.69
CA GLY A 62 2.49 -13.81 -8.04
C GLY A 62 2.51 -12.42 -8.68
N ARG A 63 3.70 -11.88 -8.96
CA ARG A 63 3.84 -10.59 -9.66
C ARG A 63 3.22 -10.62 -11.06
N LEU A 64 3.34 -11.73 -11.78
CA LEU A 64 2.72 -11.90 -13.09
C LEU A 64 1.18 -11.88 -13.00
N LYS A 65 0.59 -12.55 -12.02
CA LYS A 65 -0.86 -12.47 -11.75
C LYS A 65 -1.30 -11.06 -11.40
N ALA A 66 -0.55 -10.37 -10.54
CA ALA A 66 -0.82 -8.99 -10.17
C ALA A 66 -0.76 -8.05 -11.39
N ALA A 67 0.26 -8.17 -12.24
CA ALA A 67 0.39 -7.38 -13.46
C ALA A 67 -0.75 -7.61 -14.44
N LYS A 68 -1.18 -8.87 -14.61
CA LYS A 68 -2.34 -9.22 -15.41
C LYS A 68 -3.62 -8.53 -14.92
N ASN A 69 -3.88 -8.59 -13.62
CA ASN A 69 -5.09 -8.01 -13.04
C ASN A 69 -5.10 -6.48 -13.18
N LEU A 70 -3.96 -5.82 -12.94
CA LEU A 70 -3.84 -4.38 -13.13
C LEU A 70 -4.03 -3.98 -14.60
N ALA A 71 -3.41 -4.70 -15.53
CA ALA A 71 -3.52 -4.41 -16.96
C ALA A 71 -4.96 -4.57 -17.47
N LYS A 72 -5.66 -5.64 -17.06
CA LYS A 72 -7.08 -5.85 -17.39
C LYS A 72 -8.00 -4.77 -16.82
N ALA A 73 -7.69 -4.29 -15.61
CA ALA A 73 -8.42 -3.18 -15.00
C ALA A 73 -8.06 -1.80 -15.61
N GLY A 74 -7.08 -1.74 -16.52
CA GLY A 74 -6.59 -0.49 -17.10
C GLY A 74 -5.86 0.40 -16.08
N ILE A 75 -5.27 -0.19 -15.04
CA ILE A 75 -4.56 0.51 -13.97
C ILE A 75 -3.06 0.51 -14.28
N ASN A 76 -2.56 1.67 -14.69
CA ASN A 76 -1.15 1.91 -15.03
C ASN A 76 -0.41 2.78 -14.00
N SER A 77 -1.08 3.18 -12.92
CA SER A 77 -0.55 4.08 -11.90
C SER A 77 -0.88 3.53 -10.51
N LEU A 78 0.16 3.26 -9.72
CA LEU A 78 0.07 2.63 -8.41
C LEU A 78 0.61 3.57 -7.33
N VAL A 79 -0.17 3.75 -6.25
CA VAL A 79 0.29 4.45 -5.06
C VAL A 79 0.42 3.43 -3.93
N CYS A 80 1.65 3.13 -3.53
CA CYS A 80 1.95 2.17 -2.47
C CYS A 80 2.11 2.90 -1.15
N ILE A 81 1.34 2.51 -0.13
CA ILE A 81 1.46 3.03 1.24
C ILE A 81 1.90 1.90 2.14
N GLY A 82 3.05 2.02 2.79
CA GLY A 82 3.56 1.00 3.69
C GLY A 82 5.00 1.25 4.13
N GLY A 83 5.58 0.26 4.80
CA GLY A 83 6.98 0.31 5.25
C GLY A 83 7.97 -0.09 4.15
N ASP A 84 9.22 -0.28 4.55
CA ASP A 84 10.34 -0.60 3.66
C ASP A 84 10.08 -1.78 2.72
N GLY A 85 9.59 -2.91 3.27
CA GLY A 85 9.29 -4.10 2.46
C GLY A 85 8.24 -3.85 1.37
N THR A 86 7.28 -2.97 1.61
CA THR A 86 6.27 -2.61 0.60
C THR A 86 6.91 -1.79 -0.52
N LEU A 87 7.75 -0.82 -0.17
CA LEU A 87 8.40 0.07 -1.14
C LEU A 87 9.45 -0.66 -1.98
N THR A 88 10.24 -1.52 -1.35
CA THR A 88 11.19 -2.41 -2.04
C THR A 88 10.48 -3.34 -3.01
N GLY A 89 9.35 -3.94 -2.61
CA GLY A 89 8.53 -4.78 -3.50
C GLY A 89 7.97 -3.99 -4.69
N ALA A 90 7.59 -2.74 -4.48
CA ALA A 90 7.06 -1.87 -5.54
C ALA A 90 8.15 -1.49 -6.56
N ASP A 91 9.36 -1.17 -6.09
CA ASP A 91 10.50 -0.88 -6.97
C ASP A 91 10.88 -2.10 -7.84
N LEU A 92 10.94 -3.28 -7.23
CA LEU A 92 11.17 -4.53 -7.98
C LEU A 92 10.07 -4.76 -9.03
N PHE A 93 8.82 -4.57 -8.65
CA PHE A 93 7.68 -4.73 -9.55
C PHE A 93 7.73 -3.76 -10.74
N LYS A 94 8.13 -2.50 -10.51
CA LYS A 94 8.33 -1.52 -11.59
C LYS A 94 9.43 -1.93 -12.55
N LYS A 95 10.55 -2.42 -12.02
CA LYS A 95 11.70 -2.88 -12.83
C LYS A 95 11.32 -4.07 -13.71
N GLU A 96 10.53 -5.00 -13.17
CA GLU A 96 10.09 -6.20 -13.89
C GLU A 96 8.87 -5.97 -14.79
N TRP A 97 8.16 -4.84 -14.66
CA TRP A 97 6.86 -4.58 -15.30
C TRP A 97 6.82 -4.94 -16.79
N LYS A 98 7.78 -4.44 -17.57
CA LYS A 98 7.84 -4.68 -19.01
C LYS A 98 7.99 -6.17 -19.32
N SER A 99 8.89 -6.85 -18.62
CA SER A 99 9.11 -8.30 -18.80
C SER A 99 7.88 -9.13 -18.42
N LEU A 100 7.09 -8.68 -17.44
CA LEU A 100 5.85 -9.35 -17.06
C LEU A 100 4.77 -9.18 -18.13
N LEU A 101 4.63 -7.97 -18.69
CA LEU A 101 3.68 -7.71 -19.76
C LEU A 101 4.02 -8.46 -21.05
N ASP A 102 5.30 -8.51 -21.43
CA ASP A 102 5.77 -9.26 -22.60
C ASP A 102 5.40 -10.76 -22.46
N GLU A 103 5.63 -11.35 -21.29
CA GLU A 103 5.28 -12.75 -21.01
C GLU A 103 3.75 -12.99 -21.04
N LEU A 104 2.96 -12.04 -20.55
CA LEU A 104 1.49 -12.12 -20.59
C LEU A 104 0.95 -12.01 -22.03
N LEU A 105 1.61 -11.23 -22.89
CA LEU A 105 1.28 -11.11 -24.30
C LEU A 105 1.60 -12.42 -25.06
N GLU A 106 2.77 -13.02 -24.80
CA GLU A 106 3.16 -14.32 -25.37
C GLU A 106 2.17 -15.44 -24.98
N LYS A 107 1.72 -15.44 -23.72
CA LYS A 107 0.72 -16.39 -23.21
C LYS A 107 -0.71 -16.09 -23.70
N LYS A 108 -0.91 -15.02 -24.49
CA LYS A 108 -2.23 -14.53 -24.95
C LYS A 108 -3.21 -14.27 -23.82
N GLU A 109 -2.70 -13.89 -22.65
CA GLU A 109 -3.53 -13.52 -21.50
C GLU A 109 -3.93 -12.04 -21.49
N LEU A 110 -3.25 -11.24 -22.31
CA LEU A 110 -3.54 -9.83 -22.60
C LEU A 110 -3.77 -9.62 -24.10
N THR A 111 -4.64 -8.68 -24.41
CA THR A 111 -4.81 -8.14 -25.76
C THR A 111 -3.75 -7.08 -26.07
N ASN A 112 -3.50 -6.82 -27.35
CA ASN A 112 -2.56 -5.76 -27.77
C ASN A 112 -2.99 -4.37 -27.25
N ASP A 113 -4.30 -4.12 -27.16
CA ASP A 113 -4.85 -2.86 -26.65
C ASP A 113 -4.58 -2.70 -25.15
N GLU A 114 -4.76 -3.76 -24.36
CA GLU A 114 -4.43 -3.76 -22.93
C GLU A 114 -2.92 -3.59 -22.70
N PHE A 115 -2.09 -4.17 -23.56
CA PHE A 115 -0.64 -4.02 -23.50
C PHE A 115 -0.21 -2.57 -23.76
N GLU A 116 -0.68 -1.96 -24.86
CA GLU A 116 -0.28 -0.59 -25.22
C GLU A 116 -0.76 0.45 -24.20
N ASN A 117 -1.98 0.29 -23.67
CA ASN A 117 -2.53 1.19 -22.66
C ASN A 117 -1.79 1.14 -21.30
N ASN A 118 -1.14 0.02 -21.00
CA ASN A 118 -0.46 -0.23 -19.72
C ASN A 118 1.06 -0.38 -19.85
N LYS A 119 1.65 0.03 -20.97
CA LYS A 119 3.08 -0.11 -21.29
C LYS A 119 4.01 0.47 -20.21
N TYR A 120 3.56 1.52 -19.53
CA TYR A 120 4.30 2.18 -18.47
C TYR A 120 3.57 2.06 -17.14
N LEU A 121 4.29 1.62 -16.11
CA LEU A 121 3.80 1.64 -14.73
C LEU A 121 4.40 2.81 -13.97
N ASN A 122 3.53 3.73 -13.54
CA ASN A 122 3.90 4.81 -12.64
C ASN A 122 3.72 4.32 -11.19
N ILE A 123 4.75 4.44 -10.36
CA ILE A 123 4.68 4.10 -8.95
C ILE A 123 5.08 5.30 -8.11
N VAL A 124 4.26 5.58 -7.09
CA VAL A 124 4.57 6.53 -6.01
C VAL A 124 4.50 5.79 -4.68
N GLY A 125 5.52 5.95 -3.85
CA GLY A 125 5.59 5.38 -2.51
C GLY A 125 5.29 6.41 -1.42
N ILE A 126 4.51 6.02 -0.41
CA ILE A 126 4.32 6.79 0.83
C ILE A 126 4.75 5.91 2.00
N VAL A 127 5.69 6.40 2.80
CA VAL A 127 6.21 5.64 3.93
C VAL A 127 5.22 5.68 5.10
N GLY A 128 4.60 4.54 5.37
CA GLY A 128 3.74 4.29 6.52
C GLY A 128 4.40 3.29 7.45
N SER A 129 5.03 3.78 8.51
CA SER A 129 5.73 2.98 9.53
C SER A 129 5.64 3.69 10.88
N ILE A 130 5.53 2.91 11.96
CA ILE A 130 5.64 3.44 13.32
C ILE A 130 7.11 3.54 13.77
N ASP A 131 8.00 2.81 13.11
CA ASP A 131 9.39 2.63 13.53
C ASP A 131 10.32 3.78 13.09
N ASN A 132 9.86 4.63 12.15
CA ASN A 132 10.68 5.69 11.54
C ASN A 132 12.01 5.18 10.96
N ASP A 133 11.95 4.02 10.32
CA ASP A 133 13.10 3.22 9.91
C ASP A 133 13.47 3.39 8.42
N PHE A 134 12.76 4.25 7.68
CA PHE A 134 13.02 4.48 6.27
C PHE A 134 14.01 5.61 6.03
N CYS A 135 15.18 5.26 5.49
CA CYS A 135 16.20 6.25 5.15
C CYS A 135 15.71 7.20 4.05
N GLY A 136 16.04 8.49 4.20
CA GLY A 136 15.66 9.54 3.24
C GLY A 136 14.39 10.33 3.60
N THR A 137 13.70 9.95 4.68
CA THR A 137 12.61 10.75 5.26
C THR A 137 12.90 11.08 6.72
N ASP A 138 12.63 12.31 7.14
CA ASP A 138 12.81 12.72 8.55
C ASP A 138 11.76 12.06 9.48
N MET A 139 10.56 11.81 8.95
CA MET A 139 9.44 11.24 9.70
C MET A 139 8.55 10.35 8.82
N THR A 140 8.17 9.19 9.32
CA THR A 140 7.20 8.29 8.68
C THR A 140 5.78 8.45 9.23
N VAL A 141 4.78 8.16 8.39
CA VAL A 141 3.38 8.22 8.80
C VAL A 141 3.11 7.13 9.83
N GLY A 142 2.75 7.53 11.05
CA GLY A 142 2.43 6.63 12.16
C GLY A 142 3.32 6.79 13.38
N THR A 143 4.56 7.25 13.21
CA THR A 143 5.54 7.38 14.30
C THR A 143 5.04 8.25 15.45
N ASN A 144 4.55 9.46 15.17
CA ASN A 144 4.06 10.36 16.23
C ASN A 144 2.83 9.77 16.96
N SER A 145 1.96 9.08 16.23
CA SER A 145 0.80 8.41 16.82
C SER A 145 1.23 7.27 17.76
N ALA A 146 2.22 6.47 17.35
CA ALA A 146 2.79 5.41 18.17
C ALA A 146 3.49 5.97 19.42
N LEU A 147 4.30 7.03 19.26
CA LEU A 147 4.96 7.72 20.36
C LEU A 147 3.93 8.24 21.38
N HIS A 148 2.82 8.81 20.92
CA HIS A 148 1.75 9.26 21.82
C HIS A 148 1.20 8.08 22.63
N ARG A 149 0.94 6.91 22.02
CA ARG A 149 0.49 5.72 22.76
C ARG A 149 1.52 5.25 23.80
N ILE A 150 2.81 5.34 23.47
CA ILE A 150 3.90 5.01 24.41
C ILE A 150 3.88 5.96 25.62
N ILE A 151 3.75 7.27 25.38
CA ILE A 151 3.71 8.28 26.44
C ILE A 151 2.51 8.04 27.37
N GLU A 152 1.31 7.80 26.82
CA GLU A 152 0.12 7.47 27.63
C GLU A 152 0.33 6.24 28.52
N ALA A 153 0.99 5.20 27.99
CA ALA A 153 1.29 4.00 28.77
C ALA A 153 2.31 4.28 29.89
N ILE A 154 3.34 5.08 29.61
CA ILE A 154 4.33 5.51 30.60
C ILE A 154 3.65 6.33 31.70
N ASP A 155 2.84 7.33 31.33
CA ASP A 155 2.15 8.21 32.28
C ASP A 155 1.23 7.41 33.23
N ALA A 156 0.56 6.38 32.71
CA ALA A 156 -0.25 5.48 33.51
C ALA A 156 0.56 4.68 34.55
N ILE A 157 1.82 4.33 34.24
CA ILE A 157 2.70 3.51 35.10
C ILE A 157 3.46 4.37 36.12
N VAL A 158 3.88 5.58 35.74
CA VAL A 158 4.77 6.46 36.55
C VAL A 158 4.23 6.71 37.95
N THR A 159 2.93 6.95 38.08
CA THR A 159 2.29 7.21 39.40
C THR A 159 2.45 6.03 40.37
N THR A 160 2.35 4.81 39.86
CA THR A 160 2.50 3.58 40.65
C THR A 160 3.97 3.27 40.92
N ALA A 161 4.84 3.51 39.94
CA ALA A 161 6.28 3.33 40.08
C ALA A 161 6.85 4.21 41.21
N PHE A 162 6.43 5.48 41.26
CA PHE A 162 6.86 6.41 42.30
C PHE A 162 6.35 6.00 43.70
N SER A 163 5.09 5.57 43.79
CA SER A 163 4.46 5.20 45.07
C SER A 163 5.09 3.98 45.73
N HIS A 164 5.50 2.98 44.93
CA HIS A 164 6.06 1.73 45.44
C HIS A 164 7.56 1.57 45.20
N GLN A 165 8.24 2.61 44.72
CA GLN A 165 9.65 2.58 44.34
C GLN A 165 10.00 1.39 43.43
N ARG A 166 9.13 1.15 42.44
CA ARG A 166 9.28 0.02 41.51
C ARG A 166 10.01 0.44 40.25
N CYS A 167 10.81 -0.47 39.70
CA CYS A 167 11.39 -0.36 38.37
C CYS A 167 10.49 -1.12 37.38
N PHE A 168 10.17 -0.49 36.24
CA PHE A 168 9.39 -1.07 35.15
C PHE A 168 10.25 -1.08 33.87
N VAL A 169 10.17 -2.17 33.11
CA VAL A 169 10.83 -2.37 31.82
C VAL A 169 9.77 -2.51 30.74
#